data_AF-A0A956IP91-F1
#
_entry.id   AF-A0A956IP91-F1
#
_cell.length_a   1.000
_cell.length_b   1.000
_cell.length_c   1.000
_cell.angle_alpha   90.00
_cell.angle_beta   90.00
_cell.angle_gamma   90.00
#
_symmetry.space_group_name_H-M   'P 1'
#
loop_
_entity.id
_entity.type
_entity.pdbx_description
1 polymer ?
#
loop_
_entity_poly.entity_id
_entity_poly.type
_entity_poly.pdbx_seq_one_letter_code
_entity_poly.pdbx_strand_id
1 'polypeptide(L)'
;MPPRVGSRYGFSLGVRDDAGLLQLTDREPYRFRAHADNRVHVAVQGDTFWALAGRYFAPLPRACGYWWAVADFQPDPVVDPTLMLEPGRRVFIPSLRVLTDVILGEAGRKERA
;
A
#
# COMPACT_ATOMS: atom_id res chain seq x y z
N MET A 1 -3.02 -16.21 12.01
CA MET A 1 -2.73 -14.96 12.73
C MET A 1 -2.35 -13.90 11.69
N PRO A 2 -2.96 -12.69 11.65
CA PRO A 2 -2.56 -11.65 10.73
C PRO A 2 -1.08 -11.27 10.96
N PRO A 3 -0.35 -10.84 9.91
CA PRO A 3 1.05 -10.49 10.04
C PRO A 3 1.24 -9.35 11.05
N ARG A 4 2.13 -9.55 12.04
CA ARG A 4 2.45 -8.56 13.07
C ARG A 4 3.26 -7.37 12.55
N VAL A 5 3.89 -7.52 11.37
CA VAL A 5 4.73 -6.50 10.70
C VAL A 5 4.31 -6.42 9.24
N GLY A 6 4.27 -5.22 8.68
CA GLY A 6 3.93 -5.01 7.26
C GLY A 6 2.43 -5.15 6.94
N SER A 7 1.56 -5.07 7.96
CA SER A 7 0.11 -5.15 7.78
C SER A 7 -0.45 -3.83 7.27
N ARG A 8 -1.33 -3.90 6.27
CA ARG A 8 -2.08 -2.74 5.79
C ARG A 8 -2.97 -2.11 6.88
N TYR A 9 -3.32 -2.86 7.92
CA TYR A 9 -4.13 -2.40 9.06
C TYR A 9 -3.28 -1.98 10.27
N GLY A 10 -1.96 -1.81 10.11
CA GLY A 10 -1.06 -1.47 11.23
C GLY A 10 -1.36 -0.13 11.93
N PHE A 11 -2.22 0.71 11.33
CA PHE A 11 -2.65 2.00 11.87
C PHE A 11 -4.14 2.09 12.18
N SER A 12 -4.90 1.00 11.98
CA SER A 12 -6.29 0.96 12.46
C SER A 12 -6.31 0.88 13.98
N LEU A 13 -7.25 1.58 14.61
CA LEU A 13 -7.46 1.56 16.05
C LEU A 13 -8.54 0.55 16.41
N GLY A 14 -8.37 -0.12 17.56
CA GLY A 14 -9.42 -0.94 18.15
C GLY A 14 -10.43 -0.06 18.88
N VAL A 15 -11.68 -0.03 18.43
CA VAL A 15 -12.77 0.73 19.05
C VAL A 15 -13.87 -0.25 19.46
N ARG A 16 -14.46 -0.04 20.63
CA ARG A 16 -15.64 -0.80 21.05
C ARG A 16 -16.90 -0.07 20.60
N ASP A 17 -17.81 -0.79 19.97
CA ASP A 17 -19.14 -0.27 19.67
C ASP A 17 -20.05 -0.29 20.91
N ASP A 18 -21.28 0.21 20.76
CA ASP A 18 -22.28 0.27 21.84
C ASP A 18 -22.70 -1.12 22.35
N ALA A 19 -22.48 -2.18 21.56
CA ALA A 19 -22.70 -3.57 21.94
C ALA A 19 -21.47 -4.19 22.63
N GLY A 20 -20.39 -3.44 22.79
CA GLY A 20 -19.14 -3.88 23.42
C GLY A 20 -18.22 -4.71 22.52
N LEU A 21 -18.52 -4.84 21.22
CA LEU A 21 -17.70 -5.60 20.27
C LEU A 21 -16.48 -4.77 19.85
N LEU A 22 -15.31 -5.41 19.83
CA LEU A 22 -14.08 -4.76 19.38
C LEU A 22 -14.00 -4.78 17.84
N GLN A 23 -14.05 -3.61 17.23
CA GLN A 23 -13.91 -3.38 15.80
C GLN A 23 -12.61 -2.64 15.50
N LEU A 24 -12.12 -2.75 14.27
CA LEU A 24 -11.06 -1.88 13.77
C LEU A 24 -11.68 -0.67 13.09
N THR A 25 -11.09 0.51 13.31
CA THR A 25 -11.41 1.68 12.49
C THR A 25 -11.07 1.44 11.02
N ASP A 26 -11.73 2.18 10.16
CA ASP A 26 -11.38 2.20 8.74
C ASP A 26 -9.90 2.52 8.54
N ARG A 27 -9.31 1.82 7.57
CA ARG A 27 -7.93 2.04 7.19
C ARG A 27 -7.83 3.31 6.36
N GLU A 28 -7.04 4.27 6.83
CA GLU A 28 -6.64 5.42 6.01
C GLU A 28 -5.44 5.06 5.12
N PRO A 29 -5.54 5.10 3.78
CA PRO A 29 -4.44 4.76 2.89
C PRO A 29 -3.43 5.90 2.76
N TYR A 30 -2.13 5.58 2.62
CA TYR A 30 -1.15 6.59 2.19
C TYR A 30 -1.31 6.84 0.69
N ARG A 31 -1.93 7.97 0.35
CA ARG A 31 -2.16 8.37 -1.04
C ARG A 31 -0.88 8.87 -1.70
N PHE A 32 -0.92 8.99 -3.02
CA PHE A 32 0.20 9.47 -3.80
C PHE A 32 0.73 10.82 -3.28
N ARG A 33 2.05 10.87 -3.09
CA ARG A 33 2.80 12.10 -2.84
C ARG A 33 4.08 12.04 -3.66
N ALA A 34 4.52 13.19 -4.17
CA ALA A 34 5.77 13.25 -4.89
C ALA A 34 6.95 13.05 -3.91
N HIS A 35 7.66 11.94 -4.04
CA HIS A 35 8.97 11.73 -3.42
C HIS A 35 10.03 11.73 -4.52
N ALA A 36 11.24 12.18 -4.19
CA ALA A 36 12.35 12.25 -5.14
C ALA A 36 12.73 10.88 -5.72
N ASP A 37 12.43 9.80 -4.99
CA ASP A 37 12.73 8.41 -5.31
C ASP A 37 11.50 7.60 -5.80
N ASN A 38 10.38 8.27 -6.11
CA ASN A 38 9.24 7.61 -6.72
C ASN A 38 9.62 7.01 -8.08
N ARG A 39 9.18 5.78 -8.32
CA ARG A 39 9.38 5.09 -9.59
C ARG A 39 8.07 5.13 -10.39
N VAL A 40 8.18 5.24 -11.70
CA VAL A 40 7.03 5.13 -12.62
C VAL A 40 7.21 3.88 -13.46
N HIS A 41 6.21 3.02 -13.44
CA HIS A 41 6.12 1.85 -14.30
C HIS A 41 5.04 2.07 -15.34
N VAL A 42 5.32 1.76 -16.61
CA VAL A 42 4.30 1.76 -17.66
C VAL A 42 3.78 0.34 -17.78
N ALA A 43 2.52 0.12 -17.42
CA ALA A 43 1.91 -1.19 -17.39
C ALA A 43 1.93 -1.83 -18.79
N VAL A 44 2.22 -3.12 -18.83
CA VAL A 44 2.11 -3.98 -20.00
C VAL A 44 1.08 -5.07 -19.76
N GLN A 45 0.72 -5.80 -20.82
CA GLN A 45 -0.25 -6.89 -20.71
C GLN A 45 0.20 -7.94 -19.68
N GLY A 46 -0.72 -8.28 -18.77
CA GLY A 46 -0.49 -9.26 -17.71
C GLY A 46 0.12 -8.66 -16.43
N ASP A 47 0.44 -7.37 -16.41
CA ASP A 47 0.84 -6.72 -15.17
C ASP A 47 -0.31 -6.68 -14.15
N THR A 48 0.06 -6.96 -12.90
CA THR A 48 -0.83 -6.88 -11.75
C THR A 48 -0.10 -6.17 -10.62
N PHE A 49 -0.85 -5.58 -9.68
CA PHE A 49 -0.23 -4.96 -8.50
C PHE A 49 0.60 -5.96 -7.68
N TRP A 50 0.22 -7.24 -7.66
CA TRP A 50 1.01 -8.31 -7.01
C TRP A 50 2.36 -8.52 -7.68
N ALA A 51 2.38 -8.67 -9.00
CA ALA A 51 3.61 -8.87 -9.75
C ALA A 51 4.53 -7.65 -9.65
N LEU A 52 3.97 -6.44 -9.75
CA LEU A 52 4.72 -5.19 -9.59
C LEU A 52 5.30 -5.07 -8.18
N ALA A 53 4.53 -5.35 -7.12
CA ALA A 53 5.07 -5.34 -5.76
C ALA A 53 6.17 -6.39 -5.57
N GLY A 54 5.99 -7.61 -6.09
CA GLY A 54 7.03 -8.65 -6.07
C GLY A 54 8.32 -8.20 -6.74
N ARG A 55 8.22 -7.52 -7.89
CA ARG A 55 9.36 -7.02 -8.65
C ARG A 55 10.07 -5.86 -7.97
N TYR A 56 9.32 -4.82 -7.56
CA TYR A 56 9.90 -3.57 -7.09
C TYR A 56 10.26 -3.59 -5.60
N PHE A 57 9.66 -4.49 -4.82
CA PHE A 57 9.98 -4.70 -3.42
C PHE A 57 10.72 -6.03 -3.16
N ALA A 58 11.33 -6.62 -4.19
CA ALA A 58 12.00 -7.93 -4.12
C ALA A 58 12.92 -8.15 -2.90
N PRO A 59 13.66 -7.14 -2.39
CA PRO A 59 14.49 -7.33 -1.19
C PRO A 59 13.69 -7.58 0.11
N LEU A 60 12.39 -7.29 0.14
CA LEU A 60 11.55 -7.45 1.34
C LEU A 60 10.93 -8.84 1.41
N PRO A 61 10.79 -9.41 2.63
CA PRO A 61 10.07 -10.66 2.81
C PRO A 61 8.61 -10.49 2.40
N ARG A 62 8.08 -11.47 1.65
CA ARG A 62 6.71 -11.44 1.11
C ARG A 62 6.44 -10.18 0.29
N ALA A 63 7.38 -9.77 -0.57
CA ALA A 63 7.29 -8.58 -1.42
C ALA A 63 5.93 -8.40 -2.13
N CYS A 64 5.38 -9.48 -2.72
CA CYS A 64 4.07 -9.45 -3.38
C CYS A 64 2.92 -9.05 -2.43
N GLY A 65 3.08 -9.28 -1.12
CA GLY A 65 2.11 -8.91 -0.09
C GLY A 65 1.95 -7.42 0.13
N TYR A 66 2.83 -6.59 -0.43
CA TYR A 66 2.74 -5.12 -0.40
C TYR A 66 2.06 -4.53 -1.64
N TRP A 67 1.38 -5.36 -2.45
CA TRP A 67 0.61 -4.90 -3.62
C TRP A 67 -0.37 -3.77 -3.29
N TRP A 68 -0.97 -3.80 -2.09
CA TRP A 68 -1.91 -2.78 -1.62
C TRP A 68 -1.24 -1.41 -1.48
N ALA A 69 0.05 -1.37 -1.11
CA ALA A 69 0.78 -0.11 -0.99
C ALA A 69 1.00 0.54 -2.35
N VAL A 70 1.18 -0.28 -3.40
CA VAL A 70 1.22 0.24 -4.78
C VAL A 70 -0.16 0.73 -5.20
N ALA A 71 -1.22 -0.04 -4.97
CA ALA A 71 -2.58 0.35 -5.35
C ALA A 71 -3.06 1.63 -4.64
N ASP A 72 -2.76 1.79 -3.34
CA ASP A 72 -3.13 2.97 -2.57
C ASP A 72 -2.36 4.24 -2.99
N PHE A 73 -1.14 4.05 -3.51
CA PHE A 73 -0.19 5.11 -3.87
C PHE A 73 -0.34 5.59 -5.34
N GLN A 74 -1.57 5.59 -5.86
CA GLN A 74 -1.86 6.14 -7.18
C GLN A 74 -2.44 7.58 -7.07
N PRO A 75 -2.09 8.50 -7.99
CA PRO A 75 -2.70 9.83 -8.05
C PRO A 75 -4.22 9.74 -8.25
N ASP A 76 -4.62 8.88 -9.19
CA ASP A 76 -6.03 8.52 -9.41
C ASP A 76 -6.34 7.27 -8.57
N PRO A 77 -7.29 7.35 -7.61
CA PRO A 77 -7.60 6.23 -6.74
C PRO A 77 -7.99 4.97 -7.52
N VAL A 78 -7.33 3.86 -7.19
CA VAL A 78 -7.70 2.55 -7.71
C VAL A 78 -8.94 2.07 -6.96
N VAL A 79 -10.06 1.93 -7.68
CA VAL A 79 -11.33 1.44 -7.12
C VAL A 79 -11.25 -0.06 -6.86
N ASP A 80 -10.85 -0.83 -7.87
CA ASP A 80 -10.68 -2.28 -7.77
C ASP A 80 -9.26 -2.67 -8.20
N PRO A 81 -8.37 -2.99 -7.24
CA PRO A 81 -7.00 -3.38 -7.53
C PRO A 81 -6.85 -4.84 -7.96
N THR A 82 -7.94 -5.61 -8.01
CA THR A 82 -7.94 -7.00 -8.49
C THR A 82 -8.08 -7.08 -10.01
N LEU A 83 -8.52 -6.00 -10.65
CA LEU A 83 -8.58 -5.88 -12.11
C LEU A 83 -7.17 -5.80 -12.72
N MET A 84 -7.06 -6.31 -13.94
CA MET A 84 -5.82 -6.21 -14.72
C MET A 84 -5.47 -4.75 -15.01
N LEU A 85 -4.18 -4.45 -15.01
CA LEU A 85 -3.71 -3.12 -15.38
C LEU A 85 -3.84 -2.94 -16.89
N GLU A 86 -4.45 -1.82 -17.29
CA GLU A 86 -4.53 -1.44 -18.70
C GLU A 86 -3.12 -1.16 -19.24
N PRO A 87 -2.72 -1.79 -20.36
CA PRO A 87 -1.44 -1.50 -20.99
C PRO A 87 -1.30 0.00 -21.31
N GLY A 88 -0.12 0.56 -21.07
CA GLY A 88 0.17 1.99 -21.22
C GLY A 88 -0.17 2.84 -19.99
N ARG A 89 -0.93 2.31 -19.01
CA ARG A 89 -1.20 3.03 -17.76
C ARG A 89 0.09 3.28 -16.98
N ARG A 90 0.28 4.50 -16.50
CA ARG A 90 1.36 4.84 -15.58
C ARG A 90 0.98 4.41 -14.17
N VAL A 91 1.75 3.49 -13.61
CA VAL A 91 1.64 3.03 -12.22
C VAL A 91 2.78 3.63 -11.43
N PHE A 92 2.43 4.38 -10.39
CA PHE A 92 3.40 5.00 -9.48
C PHE A 92 3.77 4.01 -8.38
N ILE A 93 5.06 3.76 -8.22
CA ILE A 93 5.58 2.78 -7.27
C ILE A 93 6.38 3.54 -6.21
N PRO A 94 5.98 3.48 -4.93
CA PRO A 94 6.77 4.10 -3.88
C PRO A 94 8.13 3.41 -3.80
N SER A 95 9.17 4.12 -3.39
CA SER A 95 10.48 3.49 -3.18
C SER A 95 10.44 2.53 -1.99
N LEU A 96 11.49 1.70 -1.83
CA LEU A 96 11.64 0.86 -0.64
C LEU A 96 11.63 1.70 0.64
N ARG A 97 12.35 2.82 0.66
CA ARG A 97 12.38 3.78 1.78
C ARG A 97 10.99 4.34 2.08
N VAL A 98 10.24 4.78 1.06
CA VAL A 98 8.87 5.27 1.25
C VAL A 98 7.98 4.16 1.81
N LEU A 99 8.09 2.94 1.31
CA LEU A 99 7.33 1.80 1.83
C LEU A 99 7.66 1.52 3.30
N THR A 100 8.94 1.39 3.66
CA THR A 100 9.36 0.97 5.00
C THR A 100 9.23 2.07 6.04
N ASP A 101 9.64 3.29 5.71
CA ASP A 101 9.84 4.35 6.69
C ASP A 101 8.59 5.22 6.83
N VAL A 102 7.81 5.35 5.75
CA VAL A 102 6.63 6.20 5.69
C VAL A 102 5.35 5.38 5.68
N ILE A 103 5.14 4.50 4.70
CA ILE A 103 3.87 3.75 4.58
C ILE A 103 3.70 2.77 5.73
N LEU A 104 4.76 2.09 6.15
CA LEU A 104 4.76 1.11 7.24
C LEU A 104 5.35 1.64 8.55
N GLY A 105 6.15 2.70 8.48
CA GLY A 105 6.96 3.19 9.59
C GLY A 105 6.29 4.25 10.46
N GLU A 106 6.97 4.62 11.53
CA GLU A 106 6.53 5.63 12.51
C GLU A 106 6.33 7.02 11.88
N ALA A 107 7.02 7.36 10.79
CA ALA A 107 6.79 8.63 10.13
C ALA A 107 5.36 8.74 9.60
N GLY A 108 4.83 7.67 9.00
CA GLY A 108 3.42 7.61 8.61
C GLY A 108 2.46 7.56 9.78
N ARG A 109 2.87 7.03 10.95
CA ARG A 109 2.05 7.06 12.17
C ARG A 109 1.81 8.50 12.63
N LYS A 110 2.85 9.34 12.63
CA LYS A 110 2.76 10.75 13.05
C LYS A 110 1.98 11.63 12.08
N GLU A 111 1.99 11.30 10.80
CA GLU A 111 1.24 12.06 9.79
C GLU A 111 -0.26 11.76 9.78
N ARG A 112 -0.70 10.64 10.40
CA ARG A 112 -2.10 10.18 10.43
C ARG A 112 -2.75 10.24 11.82
N ALA A 113 -2.00 10.68 12.83
CA ALA A 113 -2.48 10.90 14.20
C ALA A 113 -2.84 12.37 14.39
#